data_AF-A0A085B989-F1
#
_entry.id   AF-A0A085B989-F1
#
_cell.length_a   1.000
_cell.length_b   1.000
_cell.length_c   1.000
_cell.angle_alpha   90.00
_cell.angle_beta   90.00
_cell.angle_gamma   90.00
#
_symmetry.space_group_name_H-M   'P 1'
#
loop_
_entity.id
_entity.type
_entity.pdbx_description
1 polymer ?
#
loop_
_entity_poly.entity_id
_entity_poly.type
_entity_poly.pdbx_seq_one_letter_code
_entity_poly.pdbx_strand_id
1 'polypeptide(L)'
;MKRSFVLILLMFLFVNVHSQTSQSNFLRNQVLKQLNLKLSNIHEEFYREKKLPNKPSQTLVVIPKYRTNETDNEGHFFLELDAYIVIADSSTGKILYKFVEENAWSSDAMVLTEISIDTGLYQLNEKDRAFGIRVSYRGSSNPNPYSYTDLSLFIIQNNVMKRILTNYQITRSSGEWDTRCAGESEDIFGTIDMDKNKTNGFKDLMIKNEITQTKTFNTNDGCDEKVTTKKATKYLKYNGKEYL
;
A
#
# COMPACT_ATOMS: atom_id res chain seq x y z
N MET A 1 -22.82 57.72 7.03
CA MET A 1 -21.71 57.58 8.00
C MET A 1 -21.81 56.23 8.68
N LYS A 2 -20.69 55.47 8.69
CA LYS A 2 -20.43 54.23 9.48
C LYS A 2 -21.26 53.00 9.03
N ARG A 3 -20.74 51.79 8.82
CA ARG A 3 -19.54 51.13 9.33
C ARG A 3 -18.93 50.17 8.29
N SER A 4 -17.60 50.18 8.25
CA SER A 4 -16.72 49.19 7.61
C SER A 4 -16.52 47.98 8.53
N PHE A 5 -15.84 46.96 7.99
CA PHE A 5 -15.31 45.73 8.60
C PHE A 5 -16.28 44.56 8.77
N VAL A 6 -16.23 43.60 7.83
CA VAL A 6 -15.86 42.18 8.03
C VAL A 6 -15.80 41.55 6.63
N LEU A 7 -14.61 41.34 6.05
CA LEU A 7 -14.39 40.38 4.96
C LEU A 7 -12.89 40.20 4.65
N ILE A 8 -12.10 39.81 5.66
CA ILE A 8 -10.76 39.27 5.46
C ILE A 8 -10.65 37.98 6.30
N LEU A 9 -11.25 36.89 5.83
CA LEU A 9 -10.99 35.55 6.37
C LEU A 9 -11.26 34.43 5.35
N LEU A 10 -10.95 34.67 4.07
CA LEU A 10 -11.14 33.68 3.00
C LEU A 10 -9.91 33.57 2.08
N MET A 11 -8.71 33.81 2.63
CA MET A 11 -7.44 33.74 1.88
C MET A 11 -6.36 32.87 2.54
N PHE A 12 -6.70 32.09 3.57
CA PHE A 12 -5.74 31.19 4.26
C PHE A 12 -5.85 29.70 3.88
N LEU A 13 -6.83 29.29 3.07
CA LEU A 13 -7.00 27.88 2.69
C LEU A 13 -6.26 27.48 1.40
N PHE A 14 -5.88 28.42 0.53
CA PHE A 14 -5.23 28.11 -0.75
C PHE A 14 -3.69 28.02 -0.69
N VAL A 15 -3.06 28.61 0.34
CA VAL A 15 -1.59 28.65 0.46
C VAL A 15 -1.02 27.27 0.83
N ASN A 16 -1.78 26.48 1.61
CA ASN A 16 -1.33 25.17 2.08
C ASN A 16 -1.29 24.13 0.95
N VAL A 17 -2.23 24.19 -0.01
CA VAL A 17 -2.28 23.22 -1.12
C VAL A 17 -1.13 23.45 -2.10
N HIS A 18 -0.84 24.71 -2.45
CA HIS A 18 0.29 25.05 -3.35
C HIS A 18 1.65 24.70 -2.74
N SER A 19 1.82 24.89 -1.43
CA SER A 19 3.04 24.51 -0.72
C SER A 19 3.26 22.99 -0.69
N GLN A 20 2.20 22.21 -0.48
CA GLN A 20 2.29 20.73 -0.47
C GLN A 20 2.61 20.16 -1.86
N THR A 21 1.96 20.65 -2.92
CA THR A 21 2.22 20.21 -4.29
C THR A 21 3.62 20.63 -4.78
N SER A 22 4.05 21.85 -4.47
CA SER A 22 5.40 22.31 -4.84
C SER A 22 6.51 21.56 -4.08
N GLN A 23 6.31 21.27 -2.79
CA GLN A 23 7.26 20.50 -1.98
C GLN A 23 7.37 19.04 -2.45
N SER A 24 6.24 18.40 -2.78
CA SER A 24 6.24 17.03 -3.33
C SER A 24 6.93 16.97 -4.69
N ASN A 25 6.67 17.93 -5.59
CA ASN A 25 7.37 18.03 -6.87
C ASN A 25 8.89 18.21 -6.69
N PHE A 26 9.33 19.01 -5.72
CA PHE A 26 10.76 19.16 -5.41
C PHE A 26 11.39 17.82 -5.00
N LEU A 27 10.80 17.13 -4.01
CA LEU A 27 11.36 15.90 -3.48
C LEU A 27 11.46 14.83 -4.57
N ARG A 28 10.36 14.59 -5.29
CA ARG A 28 10.32 13.67 -6.44
C ARG A 28 11.43 13.97 -7.44
N ASN A 29 11.54 15.22 -7.89
CA ASN A 29 12.52 15.59 -8.90
C ASN A 29 13.97 15.40 -8.42
N GLN A 30 14.28 15.72 -7.16
CA GLN A 30 15.62 15.49 -6.59
C GLN A 30 15.96 14.01 -6.46
N VAL A 31 15.00 13.19 -6.01
CA VAL A 31 15.19 11.74 -5.89
C VAL A 31 15.38 11.11 -7.27
N LEU A 32 14.51 11.43 -8.24
CA LEU A 32 14.62 10.91 -9.61
C LEU A 32 15.96 11.29 -10.26
N LYS A 33 16.41 12.54 -10.08
CA LYS A 33 17.73 12.99 -10.57
C LYS A 33 18.88 12.15 -10.00
N GLN A 34 18.88 11.87 -8.70
CA GLN A 34 19.91 11.03 -8.06
C GLN A 34 19.85 9.57 -8.52
N LEU A 35 18.66 9.07 -8.87
CA LEU A 35 18.48 7.74 -9.44
C LEU A 35 18.77 7.66 -10.94
N ASN A 36 19.09 8.79 -11.59
CA ASN A 36 19.19 8.90 -13.05
C ASN A 36 17.91 8.44 -13.77
N LEU A 37 16.74 8.75 -13.20
CA LEU A 37 15.42 8.47 -13.76
C LEU A 37 14.76 9.77 -14.23
N LYS A 38 13.99 9.68 -15.31
CA LYS A 38 13.09 10.74 -15.79
C LYS A 38 11.66 10.44 -15.34
N LEU A 39 10.79 11.45 -15.34
CA LEU A 39 9.35 11.25 -15.06
C LEU A 39 8.73 10.23 -16.03
N SER A 40 9.13 10.25 -17.30
CA SER A 40 8.69 9.26 -18.31
C SER A 40 9.11 7.82 -18.00
N ASN A 41 10.00 7.59 -17.04
CA ASN A 41 10.40 6.24 -16.64
C ASN A 41 9.53 5.68 -15.51
N ILE A 42 8.59 6.44 -14.95
CA ILE A 42 7.84 6.03 -13.76
C ILE A 42 6.33 6.07 -13.99
N HIS A 43 5.60 5.19 -13.32
CA HIS A 43 4.14 5.20 -13.29
C HIS A 43 3.65 6.23 -12.28
N GLU A 44 3.42 7.47 -12.73
CA GLU A 44 3.12 8.60 -11.85
C GLU A 44 1.88 8.38 -10.96
N GLU A 45 0.84 7.70 -11.47
CA GLU A 45 -0.37 7.44 -10.69
C GLU A 45 -0.16 6.53 -9.48
N PHE A 46 0.91 5.72 -9.49
CA PHE A 46 1.27 4.83 -8.39
C PHE A 46 2.47 5.34 -7.59
N TYR A 47 3.04 6.49 -7.96
CA TYR A 47 4.06 7.15 -7.16
C TYR A 47 3.50 7.59 -5.81
N ARG A 48 4.21 7.32 -4.72
CA ARG A 48 3.77 7.69 -3.36
C ARG A 48 4.89 8.32 -2.55
N GLU A 49 4.53 9.30 -1.73
CA GLU A 49 5.41 9.91 -0.74
C GLU A 49 4.70 9.97 0.62
N LYS A 50 5.43 9.73 1.70
CA LYS A 50 4.90 9.90 3.06
C LYS A 50 6.02 10.19 4.05
N LYS A 51 5.89 11.27 4.83
CA LYS A 51 6.81 11.56 5.94
C LYS A 51 6.75 10.45 6.97
N LEU A 52 7.91 10.03 7.48
CA LEU A 52 7.96 9.00 8.52
C LEU A 52 7.50 9.59 9.86
N PRO A 53 6.51 8.99 10.55
CA PRO A 53 5.96 9.54 11.79
C PRO A 53 7.00 9.73 12.91
N ASN A 54 7.99 8.83 13.00
CA ASN A 54 9.05 8.87 14.00
C ASN A 54 10.31 9.65 13.55
N LYS A 55 10.40 10.03 12.27
CA LYS A 55 11.52 10.79 11.71
C LYS A 55 10.99 11.79 10.68
N PRO A 56 10.35 12.89 11.09
CA PRO A 56 9.66 13.80 10.16
C PRO A 56 10.57 14.52 9.15
N SER A 57 11.88 14.57 9.42
CA SER A 57 12.90 15.04 8.46
C SER A 57 13.18 14.02 7.34
N GLN A 58 12.57 12.84 7.38
CA GLN A 58 12.70 11.80 6.38
C GLN A 58 11.35 11.50 5.73
N THR A 59 11.36 11.38 4.41
CA THR A 59 10.21 10.99 3.61
C THR A 59 10.49 9.66 2.94
N LEU A 60 9.56 8.73 3.10
CA LEU A 60 9.51 7.50 2.33
C LEU A 60 8.89 7.79 0.96
N VAL A 61 9.54 7.34 -0.08
CA VAL A 61 9.20 7.54 -1.48
C VAL A 61 9.12 6.16 -2.15
N VAL A 62 8.02 5.90 -2.83
CA VAL A 62 7.80 4.68 -3.62
C VAL A 62 7.70 5.09 -5.07
N ILE A 63 8.63 4.58 -5.88
CA ILE A 63 8.73 4.85 -7.31
C ILE A 63 8.50 3.53 -8.05
N PRO A 64 7.34 3.36 -8.68
CA PRO A 64 7.11 2.30 -9.65
C PRO A 64 7.74 2.72 -10.97
N LYS A 65 8.86 2.10 -11.34
CA LYS A 65 9.56 2.36 -12.60
C LYS A 65 9.05 1.39 -13.65
N TYR A 66 8.69 1.89 -14.83
CA TYR A 66 8.34 1.04 -15.97
C TYR A 66 9.48 0.09 -16.32
N ARG A 67 9.17 -1.19 -16.34
CA ARG A 67 9.97 -2.23 -16.99
C ARG A 67 9.37 -2.55 -18.35
N THR A 68 8.07 -2.82 -18.37
CA THR A 68 7.25 -3.11 -19.55
C THR A 68 5.97 -2.30 -19.45
N ASN A 69 5.51 -1.71 -20.56
CA ASN A 69 4.24 -1.01 -20.64
C ASN A 69 3.75 -1.13 -22.08
N GLU A 70 3.08 -2.24 -22.35
CA GLU A 70 2.74 -2.67 -23.70
C GLU A 70 1.28 -3.08 -23.78
N THR A 71 0.71 -2.93 -24.96
CA THR A 71 -0.57 -3.51 -25.32
C THR A 71 -0.31 -4.43 -26.50
N ASP A 72 -0.73 -5.68 -26.43
CA ASP A 72 -0.56 -6.62 -27.54
C ASP A 72 -1.53 -6.29 -28.71
N ASN A 73 -1.40 -7.07 -29.80
CA ASN A 73 -2.22 -6.88 -30.99
C ASN A 73 -3.71 -7.18 -30.77
N GLU A 74 -4.06 -7.84 -29.67
CA GLU A 74 -5.44 -8.18 -29.28
C GLU A 74 -6.03 -7.16 -28.29
N GLY A 75 -5.24 -6.14 -27.92
CA GLY A 75 -5.66 -5.09 -26.99
C GLY A 75 -5.44 -5.44 -25.52
N HIS A 76 -4.74 -6.53 -25.22
CA HIS A 76 -4.42 -6.89 -23.84
C HIS A 76 -3.28 -6.03 -23.31
N PHE A 77 -3.55 -5.33 -22.22
CA PHE A 77 -2.60 -4.47 -21.53
C PHE A 77 -1.71 -5.29 -20.60
N PHE A 78 -0.41 -5.07 -20.69
CA PHE A 78 0.60 -5.69 -19.84
C PHE A 78 1.55 -4.63 -19.29
N LEU A 79 1.56 -4.52 -17.97
CA LEU A 79 2.40 -3.57 -17.24
C LEU A 79 3.27 -4.33 -16.25
N GLU A 80 4.57 -4.08 -16.29
CA GLU A 80 5.53 -4.55 -15.29
C GLU A 80 6.30 -3.37 -14.72
N LEU A 81 6.46 -3.36 -13.40
CA LEU A 81 7.07 -2.28 -12.65
C LEU A 81 8.20 -2.82 -11.76
N ASP A 82 9.37 -2.20 -11.87
CA ASP A 82 10.41 -2.32 -10.84
C ASP A 82 10.01 -1.44 -9.65
N ALA A 83 10.18 -1.95 -8.42
CA ALA A 83 9.92 -1.21 -7.20
C ALA A 83 11.19 -0.50 -6.71
N TYR A 84 11.16 0.83 -6.68
CA TYR A 84 12.19 1.63 -6.01
C TYR A 84 11.61 2.20 -4.73
N ILE A 85 12.11 1.71 -3.60
CA ILE A 85 11.69 2.16 -2.26
C ILE A 85 12.83 2.97 -1.67
N VAL A 86 12.59 4.25 -1.44
CA VAL A 86 13.61 5.22 -1.06
C VAL A 86 13.20 5.94 0.21
N ILE A 87 14.14 6.12 1.13
CA ILE A 87 14.02 7.14 2.17
C ILE A 87 14.95 8.28 1.81
N ALA A 88 14.41 9.48 1.70
CA ALA A 88 15.15 10.69 1.40
C ALA A 88 15.00 11.73 2.51
N ASP A 89 16.00 12.60 2.65
CA ASP A 89 15.89 13.79 3.49
C ASP A 89 14.83 14.74 2.90
N SER A 90 13.85 15.12 3.72
CA SER A 90 12.67 15.87 3.30
C SER A 90 12.98 17.27 2.79
N SER A 91 14.12 17.85 3.16
CA SER A 91 14.49 19.24 2.86
C SER A 91 15.44 19.35 1.68
N THR A 92 16.39 18.42 1.57
CA THR A 92 17.43 18.42 0.54
C THR A 92 17.11 17.48 -0.61
N GLY A 93 16.23 16.50 -0.39
CA GLY A 93 15.94 15.42 -1.32
C GLY A 93 17.06 14.37 -1.41
N LYS A 94 18.12 14.46 -0.58
CA LYS A 94 19.22 13.50 -0.58
C LYS A 94 18.71 12.10 -0.23
N ILE A 95 19.02 11.11 -1.07
CA ILE A 95 18.71 9.71 -0.77
C ILE A 95 19.56 9.24 0.42
N LEU A 96 18.88 8.75 1.46
CA LEU A 96 19.49 8.19 2.66
C LEU A 96 19.58 6.68 2.59
N TYR A 97 18.49 6.04 2.15
CA TYR A 97 18.39 4.58 2.01
C TYR A 97 17.60 4.24 0.74
N LYS A 98 17.94 3.11 0.13
CA LYS A 98 17.28 2.63 -1.08
C LYS A 98 17.18 1.10 -1.04
N PHE A 99 16.04 0.60 -1.50
CA PHE A 99 15.81 -0.78 -1.87
C PHE A 99 15.25 -0.80 -3.29
N VAL A 100 15.73 -1.73 -4.12
CA VAL A 100 15.25 -1.91 -5.50
C VAL A 100 14.91 -3.38 -5.67
N GLU A 101 13.73 -3.66 -6.20
CA GLU A 101 13.31 -4.98 -6.63
C GLU A 101 12.85 -4.89 -8.07
N GLU A 102 13.50 -5.66 -8.93
CA GLU A 102 13.09 -5.79 -10.31
C GLU A 102 11.85 -6.68 -10.41
N ASN A 103 10.98 -6.37 -11.39
CA ASN A 103 9.75 -7.12 -11.64
C ASN A 103 8.90 -7.33 -10.37
N ALA A 104 8.73 -6.25 -9.59
CA ALA A 104 8.09 -6.30 -8.29
C ALA A 104 6.57 -6.34 -8.38
N TRP A 105 5.99 -5.64 -9.36
CA TRP A 105 4.55 -5.50 -9.54
C TRP A 105 4.17 -5.65 -11.00
N SER A 106 3.09 -6.37 -11.28
CA SER A 106 2.57 -6.58 -12.63
C SER A 106 1.07 -6.29 -12.68
N SER A 107 0.57 -5.83 -13.82
CA SER A 107 -0.87 -5.68 -14.07
C SER A 107 -1.22 -6.35 -15.38
N ASP A 108 -2.02 -7.42 -15.30
CA ASP A 108 -2.45 -8.27 -16.41
C ASP A 108 -3.91 -8.76 -16.21
N ALA A 109 -4.15 -10.07 -16.15
CA ALA A 109 -5.35 -10.70 -15.62
C ALA A 109 -5.77 -10.19 -14.23
N MET A 110 -4.81 -9.87 -13.36
CA MET A 110 -5.07 -9.16 -12.11
C MET A 110 -4.59 -7.72 -12.25
N VAL A 111 -5.53 -6.77 -12.28
CA VAL A 111 -5.23 -5.36 -12.46
C VAL A 111 -4.63 -4.80 -11.18
N LEU A 112 -3.44 -4.21 -11.26
CA LEU A 112 -2.87 -3.41 -10.17
C LEU A 112 -3.73 -2.16 -9.98
N THR A 113 -4.34 -2.00 -8.80
CA THR A 113 -5.28 -0.91 -8.53
C THR A 113 -4.73 0.14 -7.58
N GLU A 114 -3.80 -0.22 -6.68
CA GLU A 114 -3.24 0.71 -5.73
C GLU A 114 -1.84 0.30 -5.26
N ILE A 115 -0.98 1.30 -5.08
CA ILE A 115 0.21 1.21 -4.23
C ILE A 115 0.06 2.25 -3.13
N SER A 116 0.29 1.89 -1.87
CA SER A 116 0.20 2.82 -0.75
C SER A 116 1.26 2.55 0.33
N ILE A 117 1.54 3.59 1.13
CA ILE A 117 2.53 3.53 2.21
C ILE A 117 1.82 3.34 3.55
N ASP A 118 2.11 2.21 4.19
CA ASP A 118 1.68 1.89 5.54
C ASP A 118 2.74 2.33 6.57
N THR A 119 2.36 3.21 7.48
CA THR A 119 3.23 3.68 8.57
C THR A 119 2.68 3.29 9.93
N GLY A 120 2.04 2.13 10.01
CA GLY A 120 1.54 1.53 11.23
C GLY A 120 2.58 1.50 12.36
N LEU A 121 2.12 1.19 13.58
CA LEU A 121 2.97 1.13 14.77
C LEU A 121 3.75 -0.19 14.84
N TYR A 122 4.52 -0.50 13.79
CA TYR A 122 5.35 -1.70 13.68
C TYR A 122 6.65 -1.58 14.49
N GLN A 123 6.53 -1.33 15.80
CA GLN A 123 7.67 -1.25 16.71
C GLN A 123 8.14 -2.66 17.09
N LEU A 124 9.14 -3.18 16.37
CA LEU A 124 9.58 -4.58 16.46
C LEU A 124 10.43 -4.83 17.70
N ASN A 125 11.25 -3.86 18.10
CA ASN A 125 12.00 -3.88 19.36
C ASN A 125 12.22 -2.42 19.83
N GLU A 126 13.16 -2.14 20.72
CA GLU A 126 13.41 -0.78 21.22
C GLU A 126 14.01 0.17 20.16
N LYS A 127 14.69 -0.37 19.15
CA LYS A 127 15.48 0.37 18.16
C LYS A 127 14.84 0.35 16.78
N ASP A 128 14.27 -0.79 16.41
CA ASP A 128 13.80 -1.09 15.05
C ASP A 128 12.29 -0.89 14.96
N ARG A 129 11.90 0.06 14.10
CA ARG A 129 10.52 0.26 13.66
C ARG A 129 10.42 0.02 12.17
N ALA A 130 9.49 -0.83 11.76
CA ALA A 130 9.22 -1.07 10.35
C ALA A 130 8.24 -0.04 9.76
N PHE A 131 8.24 0.03 8.44
CA PHE A 131 7.19 0.63 7.62
C PHE A 131 6.77 -0.38 6.56
N GLY A 132 5.59 -0.19 5.97
CA GLY A 132 5.02 -1.11 5.01
C GLY A 132 4.69 -0.47 3.66
N ILE A 133 4.73 -1.29 2.61
CA ILE A 133 4.18 -0.97 1.30
C ILE A 133 3.01 -1.93 1.06
N ARG A 134 1.85 -1.37 0.74
CA ARG A 134 0.64 -2.12 0.35
C ARG A 134 0.46 -2.06 -1.15
N VAL A 135 0.09 -3.19 -1.74
CA VAL A 135 -0.14 -3.33 -3.18
C VAL A 135 -1.45 -4.07 -3.39
N SER A 136 -2.40 -3.43 -4.04
CA SER A 136 -3.76 -3.95 -4.21
C SER A 136 -4.00 -4.36 -5.65
N TYR A 137 -4.69 -5.50 -5.83
CA TYR A 137 -5.03 -6.06 -7.13
C TYR A 137 -6.52 -6.41 -7.21
N ARG A 138 -7.09 -6.34 -8.41
CA ARG A 138 -8.49 -6.71 -8.67
C ARG A 138 -8.64 -7.41 -10.02
N GLY A 139 -9.38 -8.51 -10.03
CA GLY A 139 -9.79 -9.22 -11.25
C GLY A 139 -11.00 -8.56 -11.89
N SER A 140 -11.15 -8.74 -13.20
CA SER A 140 -12.22 -8.13 -13.99
C SER A 140 -13.50 -8.99 -14.11
N SER A 141 -13.46 -10.24 -13.63
CA SER A 141 -14.60 -11.15 -13.71
C SER A 141 -15.72 -10.72 -12.76
N ASN A 142 -16.87 -10.32 -13.33
CA ASN A 142 -18.08 -10.05 -12.57
C ASN A 142 -18.72 -11.30 -11.94
N PRO A 143 -18.84 -12.47 -12.61
CA PRO A 143 -19.36 -13.67 -11.96
C PRO A 143 -18.39 -14.23 -10.92
N ASN A 144 -17.08 -14.04 -11.09
CA ASN A 144 -16.06 -14.57 -10.17
C ASN A 144 -15.17 -13.42 -9.66
N PRO A 145 -15.71 -12.49 -8.84
CA PRO A 145 -14.94 -11.35 -8.36
C PRO A 145 -13.79 -11.83 -7.48
N TYR A 146 -12.62 -11.23 -7.68
CA TYR A 146 -11.44 -11.50 -6.87
C TYR A 146 -10.65 -10.21 -6.67
N SER A 147 -10.19 -9.95 -5.45
CA SER A 147 -9.26 -8.88 -5.15
C SER A 147 -8.44 -9.20 -3.91
N TYR A 148 -7.25 -8.62 -3.81
CA TYR A 148 -6.39 -8.80 -2.65
C TYR A 148 -5.45 -7.62 -2.46
N THR A 149 -4.95 -7.46 -1.25
CA THR A 149 -3.86 -6.53 -0.94
C THR A 149 -2.73 -7.27 -0.27
N ASP A 150 -1.54 -7.12 -0.82
CA ASP A 150 -0.30 -7.60 -0.24
C ASP A 150 0.37 -6.52 0.60
N LEU A 151 0.98 -6.92 1.70
CA LEU A 151 1.79 -6.08 2.57
C LEU A 151 3.23 -6.60 2.61
N SER A 152 4.16 -5.74 2.23
CA SER A 152 5.59 -5.93 2.48
C SER A 152 6.06 -4.98 3.59
N LEU A 153 6.89 -5.46 4.52
CA LEU A 153 7.47 -4.65 5.60
C LEU A 153 8.97 -4.49 5.45
N PHE A 154 9.48 -3.30 5.81
CA PHE A 154 10.87 -2.92 5.66
C PHE A 154 11.41 -2.28 6.93
N ILE A 155 12.70 -2.49 7.20
CA ILE A 155 13.45 -1.83 8.28
C ILE A 155 14.74 -1.23 7.76
N ILE A 156 15.28 -0.27 8.51
CA ILE A 156 16.65 0.21 8.35
C ILE A 156 17.48 -0.39 9.48
N GLN A 157 18.44 -1.24 9.14
CA GLN A 157 19.36 -1.84 10.10
C GLN A 157 20.78 -1.77 9.55
N ASN A 158 21.73 -1.30 10.37
CA ASN A 158 23.13 -1.13 9.98
C ASN A 158 23.30 -0.30 8.68
N ASN A 159 22.54 0.79 8.57
CA ASN A 159 22.49 1.67 7.39
C ASN A 159 22.04 1.01 6.08
N VAL A 160 21.38 -0.16 6.14
CA VAL A 160 20.83 -0.84 4.98
C VAL A 160 19.31 -1.00 5.14
N MET A 161 18.57 -0.72 4.07
CA MET A 161 17.15 -1.03 4.00
C MET A 161 16.96 -2.51 3.68
N LYS A 162 16.20 -3.22 4.52
CA LYS A 162 15.91 -4.65 4.35
C LYS A 162 14.40 -4.87 4.32
N ARG A 163 13.93 -5.70 3.39
CA ARG A 163 12.59 -6.29 3.45
C ARG A 163 12.60 -7.43 4.47
N ILE A 164 11.59 -7.45 5.34
CA ILE A 164 11.44 -8.44 6.42
C ILE A 164 10.06 -9.09 6.45
N LEU A 165 9.13 -8.65 5.61
CA LEU A 165 7.90 -9.38 5.28
C LEU A 165 7.70 -9.18 3.78
N THR A 166 7.47 -10.26 3.04
CA THR A 166 7.37 -10.24 1.59
C THR A 166 5.95 -10.59 1.18
N ASN A 167 5.24 -9.62 0.58
CA ASN A 167 3.94 -9.76 -0.07
C ASN A 167 2.94 -10.63 0.73
N TYR A 168 2.79 -10.33 2.02
CA TYR A 168 1.80 -11.02 2.83
C TYR A 168 0.41 -10.53 2.48
N GLN A 169 -0.42 -11.40 1.91
CA GLN A 169 -1.80 -11.09 1.57
C GLN A 169 -2.60 -10.78 2.84
N ILE A 170 -2.73 -9.49 3.15
CA ILE A 170 -3.32 -8.98 4.38
C ILE A 170 -4.84 -8.80 4.24
N THR A 171 -5.33 -8.62 3.02
CA THR A 171 -6.77 -8.65 2.71
C THR A 171 -7.03 -9.46 1.45
N ARG A 172 -8.19 -10.11 1.38
CA ARG A 172 -8.66 -10.84 0.21
C ARG A 172 -10.18 -10.75 0.14
N SER A 173 -10.72 -10.59 -1.05
CA SER A 173 -12.14 -10.76 -1.34
C SER A 173 -12.27 -11.72 -2.52
N SER A 174 -13.15 -12.70 -2.41
CA SER A 174 -13.41 -13.68 -3.47
C SER A 174 -14.88 -14.05 -3.48
N GLY A 175 -15.44 -14.34 -4.64
CA GLY A 175 -16.79 -14.88 -4.73
C GLY A 175 -17.10 -15.55 -6.04
N GLU A 176 -18.25 -16.21 -6.07
CA GLU A 176 -18.86 -16.83 -7.24
C GLU A 176 -20.34 -16.46 -7.24
N TRP A 177 -20.81 -15.93 -8.36
CA TRP A 177 -22.16 -15.39 -8.48
C TRP A 177 -22.77 -15.77 -9.83
N ASP A 178 -24.07 -16.06 -9.83
CA ASP A 178 -24.82 -16.37 -11.04
C ASP A 178 -25.19 -15.13 -11.87
N THR A 179 -24.69 -13.95 -11.46
CA THR A 179 -24.95 -12.61 -12.04
C THR A 179 -26.40 -12.13 -11.95
N ARG A 180 -27.24 -12.83 -11.18
CA ARG A 180 -28.66 -12.50 -10.99
C ARG A 180 -28.98 -12.29 -9.51
N CYS A 181 -28.71 -13.30 -8.68
CA CYS A 181 -28.95 -13.27 -7.25
C CYS A 181 -28.16 -14.34 -6.49
N ALA A 182 -28.12 -15.58 -6.94
CA ALA A 182 -27.54 -16.67 -6.15
C ALA A 182 -26.00 -16.67 -6.23
N GLY A 183 -25.35 -16.77 -5.07
CA GLY A 183 -23.90 -16.95 -5.01
C GLY A 183 -23.34 -16.89 -3.61
N GLU A 184 -22.02 -16.95 -3.53
CA GLU A 184 -21.26 -17.04 -2.29
C GLU A 184 -20.02 -16.15 -2.39
N SER A 185 -19.67 -15.47 -1.30
CA SER A 185 -18.44 -14.71 -1.19
C SER A 185 -17.75 -14.92 0.15
N GLU A 186 -16.44 -14.68 0.16
CA GLU A 186 -15.60 -14.64 1.34
C GLU A 186 -14.72 -13.39 1.30
N ASP A 187 -14.78 -12.60 2.36
CA ASP A 187 -13.94 -11.45 2.62
C ASP A 187 -13.05 -11.72 3.84
N ILE A 188 -11.74 -11.57 3.66
CA ILE A 188 -10.74 -11.63 4.72
C ILE A 188 -10.17 -10.22 4.88
N PHE A 189 -10.36 -9.66 6.06
CA PHE A 189 -9.74 -8.39 6.46
C PHE A 189 -8.75 -8.62 7.61
N GLY A 190 -7.46 -8.50 7.29
CA GLY A 190 -6.37 -8.63 8.26
C GLY A 190 -5.90 -7.29 8.82
N THR A 191 -5.72 -7.26 10.14
CA THR A 191 -5.01 -6.17 10.82
C THR A 191 -3.79 -6.72 11.54
N ILE A 192 -2.74 -5.90 11.65
CA ILE A 192 -1.50 -6.30 12.31
C ILE A 192 -1.40 -5.59 13.65
N ASP A 193 -1.06 -6.38 14.67
CA ASP A 193 -0.70 -5.91 15.99
C ASP A 193 0.66 -6.50 16.39
N MET A 194 1.36 -5.86 17.32
CA MET A 194 2.65 -6.33 17.80
C MET A 194 2.43 -7.23 19.01
N ASP A 195 2.84 -8.51 18.93
CA ASP A 195 2.74 -9.41 20.07
C ASP A 195 3.72 -9.04 21.20
N LYS A 196 3.45 -9.53 22.41
CA LYS A 196 4.37 -9.40 23.55
C LYS A 196 5.57 -10.34 23.41
N ASN A 197 5.38 -11.49 22.77
CA ASN A 197 6.46 -12.44 22.53
C ASN A 197 7.41 -11.92 21.45
N LYS A 198 8.67 -12.38 21.54
CA LYS A 198 9.69 -12.05 20.56
C LYS A 198 10.35 -13.33 20.05
N THR A 199 10.60 -13.37 18.75
CA THR A 199 11.43 -14.40 18.10
C THR A 199 12.61 -13.70 17.44
N ASN A 200 13.83 -14.19 17.69
CA ASN A 200 15.07 -13.60 17.14
C ASN A 200 15.19 -12.07 17.34
N GLY A 201 14.77 -11.60 18.51
CA GLY A 201 14.89 -10.20 18.93
C GLY A 201 13.79 -9.26 18.44
N PHE A 202 12.89 -9.71 17.56
CA PHE A 202 11.74 -8.93 17.08
C PHE A 202 10.44 -9.47 17.68
N LYS A 203 9.49 -8.58 17.97
CA LYS A 203 8.13 -8.96 18.35
C LYS A 203 7.47 -9.76 17.23
N ASP A 204 6.75 -10.82 17.59
CA ASP A 204 5.97 -11.57 16.63
C ASP A 204 4.84 -10.68 16.07
N LEU A 205 4.50 -10.84 14.78
CA LEU A 205 3.39 -10.12 14.18
C LEU A 205 2.11 -10.89 14.45
N MET A 206 1.16 -10.30 15.17
CA MET A 206 -0.16 -10.87 15.41
C MET A 206 -1.11 -10.35 14.33
N ILE A 207 -1.46 -11.22 13.39
CA ILE A 207 -2.42 -10.95 12.32
C ILE A 207 -3.81 -11.32 12.81
N LYS A 208 -4.66 -10.33 13.07
CA LYS A 208 -6.06 -10.53 13.44
C LYS A 208 -6.92 -10.41 12.19
N ASN A 209 -7.44 -11.54 11.74
CA ASN A 209 -8.32 -11.64 10.60
C ASN A 209 -9.78 -11.62 11.05
N GLU A 210 -10.57 -10.80 10.39
CA GLU A 210 -12.01 -10.93 10.33
C GLU A 210 -12.38 -11.60 8.99
N ILE A 211 -13.09 -12.71 9.05
CA ILE A 211 -13.49 -13.51 7.90
C ILE A 211 -15.01 -13.46 7.81
N THR A 212 -15.52 -12.82 6.78
CA THR A 212 -16.95 -12.68 6.52
C THR A 212 -17.32 -13.53 5.32
N GLN A 213 -18.31 -14.41 5.49
CA GLN A 213 -18.86 -15.26 4.45
C GLN A 213 -20.29 -14.82 4.19
N THR A 214 -20.60 -14.54 2.93
CA THR A 214 -21.94 -14.13 2.50
C THR A 214 -22.48 -15.16 1.52
N LYS A 215 -23.74 -15.57 1.70
CA LYS A 215 -24.47 -16.41 0.75
C LYS A 215 -25.74 -15.70 0.35
N THR A 216 -25.88 -15.39 -0.93
CA THR A 216 -27.07 -14.77 -1.51
C THR A 216 -27.93 -15.82 -2.20
N PHE A 217 -29.25 -15.71 -2.10
CA PHE A 217 -30.20 -16.68 -2.66
C PHE A 217 -31.53 -16.03 -3.01
N ASN A 218 -32.22 -16.62 -3.99
CA ASN A 218 -33.54 -16.15 -4.42
C ASN A 218 -34.60 -16.50 -3.38
N THR A 219 -35.53 -15.57 -3.15
CA THR A 219 -36.75 -15.74 -2.36
C THR A 219 -37.96 -15.29 -3.20
N ASN A 220 -39.17 -15.49 -2.69
CA ASN A 220 -40.38 -15.04 -3.39
C ASN A 220 -40.45 -13.51 -3.51
N ASP A 221 -39.76 -12.77 -2.62
CA ASP A 221 -39.78 -11.31 -2.55
C ASP A 221 -38.52 -10.66 -3.19
N GLY A 222 -37.65 -11.46 -3.81
CA GLY A 222 -36.45 -10.98 -4.50
C GLY A 222 -35.19 -11.75 -4.12
N CYS A 223 -34.10 -11.03 -3.84
CA CYS A 223 -32.84 -11.62 -3.42
C CYS A 223 -32.62 -11.34 -1.93
N ASP A 224 -32.25 -12.36 -1.17
CA ASP A 224 -31.92 -12.26 0.25
C ASP A 224 -30.52 -12.80 0.52
N GLU A 225 -29.95 -12.46 1.68
CA GLU A 225 -28.58 -12.83 2.04
C GLU A 225 -28.46 -13.40 3.45
N LYS A 226 -27.46 -14.27 3.61
CA LYS A 226 -27.02 -14.77 4.91
C LYS A 226 -25.54 -14.47 5.09
N VAL A 227 -25.22 -13.70 6.13
CA VAL A 227 -23.86 -13.31 6.48
C VAL A 227 -23.40 -14.03 7.74
N THR A 228 -22.17 -14.54 7.73
CA THR A 228 -21.50 -15.12 8.91
C THR A 228 -20.11 -14.55 9.05
N THR A 229 -19.77 -14.05 10.24
CA THR A 229 -18.43 -13.49 10.52
C THR A 229 -17.71 -14.33 11.57
N LYS A 230 -16.42 -14.59 11.34
CA LYS A 230 -15.52 -15.31 12.24
C LYS A 230 -14.24 -14.51 12.43
N LYS A 231 -13.60 -14.68 13.59
CA LYS A 231 -12.30 -14.06 13.87
C LYS A 231 -11.24 -15.15 14.00
N ALA A 232 -10.10 -14.93 13.38
CA ALA A 232 -8.95 -15.82 13.45
C ALA A 232 -7.67 -15.02 13.70
N THR A 233 -6.77 -15.57 14.49
CA THR A 233 -5.48 -14.93 14.78
C THR A 233 -4.36 -15.82 14.27
N LYS A 234 -3.46 -15.27 13.46
CA LYS A 234 -2.22 -15.90 13.03
C LYS A 234 -1.04 -15.14 13.60
N TYR A 235 0.03 -15.85 13.95
CA TYR A 235 1.28 -15.24 14.38
C TYR A 235 2.34 -15.49 13.30
N LEU A 236 3.02 -14.43 12.86
CA LEU A 236 4.21 -14.53 12.02
C LEU A 236 5.44 -14.32 12.87
N LYS A 237 6.42 -15.20 12.74
CA LYS A 237 7.64 -15.19 13.58
C LYS A 237 8.84 -14.80 12.76
N TYR A 238 9.67 -13.93 13.31
CA TYR A 238 10.89 -13.50 12.63
C TYR A 238 11.95 -14.59 12.72
N ASN A 239 12.38 -15.12 11.58
CA ASN A 239 13.38 -16.20 11.52
C ASN A 239 14.84 -15.72 11.55
N GLY A 240 15.07 -14.40 11.74
CA GLY A 240 16.39 -13.77 11.63
C GLY A 240 16.62 -13.04 10.30
N LYS A 241 15.78 -13.30 9.29
CA LYS A 241 15.79 -12.66 7.97
C LYS A 241 14.43 -12.03 7.62
N GLU A 242 13.35 -12.78 7.81
CA GLU A 242 11.99 -12.37 7.49
C GLU A 242 10.96 -13.01 8.42
N TYR A 243 9.75 -12.49 8.42
CA TYR A 243 8.58 -13.07 9.08
C TYR A 243 7.97 -14.17 8.22
N LEU A 244 7.69 -15.32 8.85
CA LEU A 244 7.03 -16.49 8.25
C LEU A 244 5.81 -16.91 9.09
#